data_AF-A0A7S2HXW3-F1
#
_entry.id   AF-A0A7S2HXW3-F1
#
_cell.length_a   1.000
_cell.length_b   1.000
_cell.length_c   1.000
_cell.angle_alpha   90.00
_cell.angle_beta   90.00
_cell.angle_gamma   90.00
#
_symmetry.space_group_name_H-M   'P 1'
#
loop_
_entity.id
_entity.type
_entity.pdbx_description
1 polymer ?
#
loop_
_entity_poly.entity_id
_entity_poly.type
_entity_poly.pdbx_seq_one_letter_code
_entity_poly.pdbx_strand_id
1 'polypeptide(L)'
;GNSLEANLVLEGVTHLIEHPVPIAPPAEPPPPPPMPLPLTKKERKKLRTQRRLAAEKEKQDQIRCGLIQAPPPKVKISNLMSAMKNEAVADPSAVEAKVRAEMAQRVKNHEMRNAARKLTP
;
A
#
# COMPACT_ATOMS: atom_id res chain seq x y z
N GLY A 1 10.75 64.04 -52.54
CA GLY A 1 9.90 63.46 -51.48
C GLY A 1 10.58 62.24 -50.92
N ASN A 2 10.41 61.98 -49.62
CA ASN A 2 10.88 60.81 -48.86
C ASN A 2 12.34 60.73 -48.34
N SER A 3 13.08 61.83 -48.20
CA SER A 3 14.39 61.77 -47.50
C SER A 3 14.32 61.98 -45.98
N LEU A 4 13.31 62.71 -45.47
CA LEU A 4 13.18 62.99 -44.04
C LEU A 4 12.62 61.80 -43.24
N GLU A 5 11.66 61.06 -43.80
CA GLU A 5 11.09 59.88 -43.13
C GLU A 5 12.06 58.70 -43.05
N ALA A 6 12.95 58.55 -44.04
CA ALA A 6 13.97 57.48 -44.04
C ALA A 6 15.05 57.69 -42.97
N ASN A 7 15.38 58.95 -42.63
CA ASN A 7 16.38 59.28 -41.61
C ASN A 7 15.83 59.12 -40.18
N LEU A 8 14.53 59.36 -39.96
CA LEU A 8 13.88 59.15 -38.65
C LEU A 8 13.84 57.67 -38.24
N VAL A 9 13.76 56.74 -39.20
CA VAL A 9 13.78 55.30 -38.92
C VAL A 9 15.18 54.81 -38.54
N LEU A 10 16.24 55.52 -38.94
CA LEU A 10 17.64 55.14 -38.66
C LEU A 10 18.18 55.70 -37.33
N GLU A 11 17.59 56.76 -36.77
CA GLU A 11 18.01 57.33 -35.47
C GLU A 11 17.74 56.38 -34.29
N GLY A 12 16.74 55.49 -34.39
CA GLY A 12 16.38 54.54 -33.34
C GLY A 12 17.01 53.15 -33.46
N VAL A 13 17.72 52.86 -34.56
CA VAL A 13 18.28 51.53 -34.83
C VAL A 13 19.74 51.48 -34.43
N THR A 14 20.00 50.92 -33.24
CA THR A 14 21.35 50.70 -32.71
C THR A 14 21.70 49.20 -32.75
N HIS A 15 22.96 48.83 -32.52
CA HIS A 15 23.36 47.41 -32.48
C HIS A 15 22.80 46.65 -31.26
N LEU A 16 22.09 47.35 -30.36
CA LEU A 16 21.67 46.86 -29.07
C LEU A 16 20.39 46.02 -29.20
N ILE A 17 20.36 44.92 -28.45
CA ILE A 17 19.20 44.04 -28.36
C ILE A 17 18.47 44.34 -27.06
N GLU A 18 17.24 44.84 -27.17
CA GLU A 18 16.39 45.04 -26.00
C GLU A 18 15.88 43.70 -25.48
N HIS A 19 16.01 43.49 -24.17
CA HIS A 19 15.41 42.35 -23.47
C HIS A 19 14.24 42.90 -22.65
N PRO A 20 12.98 42.67 -23.06
CA PRO A 20 11.83 43.18 -22.34
C PRO A 20 11.77 42.58 -20.93
N VAL A 21 11.20 43.33 -19.98
CA VAL A 21 11.08 42.90 -18.59
C VAL A 21 10.23 41.62 -18.52
N PRO A 22 10.73 40.52 -17.92
CA PRO A 22 9.94 39.31 -17.76
C PRO A 22 8.69 39.59 -16.91
N ILE A 23 7.50 39.42 -17.50
CA ILE A 23 6.23 39.54 -16.79
C ILE A 23 6.03 38.26 -15.98
N ALA A 24 5.87 38.40 -14.66
CA ALA A 24 5.53 37.27 -13.80
C ALA A 24 4.14 36.71 -14.19
N PRO A 25 3.94 35.38 -14.13
CA PRO A 25 2.63 34.80 -14.42
C PRO A 25 1.56 35.40 -13.48
N PRO A 26 0.34 35.67 -13.98
CA PRO A 26 -0.69 36.42 -13.24
C PRO A 26 -1.25 35.68 -12.02
N ALA A 27 -1.01 34.37 -11.91
CA ALA A 27 -1.34 33.57 -10.74
C ALA A 27 -0.15 32.68 -10.40
N GLU A 28 0.12 32.50 -9.11
CA GLU A 28 1.05 31.48 -8.65
C GLU A 28 0.52 30.11 -9.11
N PRO A 29 1.35 29.29 -9.78
CA PRO A 29 0.93 27.95 -10.12
C PRO A 29 0.58 27.19 -8.83
N PRO A 30 -0.46 26.34 -8.84
CA PRO A 30 -0.75 25.50 -7.68
C PRO A 30 0.52 24.72 -7.30
N PRO A 31 0.76 24.48 -5.98
CA PRO A 31 1.96 23.79 -5.54
C PRO A 31 2.09 22.47 -6.30
N PRO A 32 3.30 22.15 -6.82
CA PRO A 32 3.49 20.94 -7.59
C PRO A 32 3.07 19.73 -6.74
N PRO A 33 2.42 18.72 -7.35
CA PRO A 33 2.04 17.52 -6.62
C PRO A 33 3.30 16.89 -5.99
N PRO A 34 3.17 16.29 -4.80
CA PRO A 34 4.30 15.68 -4.13
C PRO A 34 4.94 14.63 -5.03
N MET A 35 6.27 14.72 -5.19
CA MET A 35 7.00 13.77 -6.02
C MET A 35 6.80 12.35 -5.50
N PRO A 36 6.42 11.38 -6.35
CA PRO A 36 6.34 10.00 -5.92
C PRO A 36 7.75 9.51 -5.57
N LEU A 37 7.88 8.85 -4.42
CA LEU A 37 9.14 8.22 -3.97
C LEU A 37 9.06 6.70 -4.23
N PRO A 38 9.35 6.24 -5.46
CA PRO A 38 9.30 4.82 -5.76
C PRO A 38 10.44 4.10 -5.05
N LEU A 39 10.10 3.14 -4.21
CA LEU A 39 11.08 2.23 -3.64
C LEU A 39 11.50 1.19 -4.68
N THR A 40 12.77 0.80 -4.66
CA THR A 40 13.28 -0.34 -5.43
C THR A 40 12.64 -1.64 -4.95
N LYS A 41 12.68 -2.70 -5.78
CA LYS A 41 12.16 -4.03 -5.40
C LYS A 41 12.80 -4.57 -4.11
N LYS A 42 14.09 -4.30 -3.90
CA LYS A 42 14.85 -4.73 -2.70
C LYS A 42 14.35 -4.01 -1.44
N GLU A 43 14.14 -2.70 -1.53
CA GLU A 43 13.64 -1.91 -0.40
C GLU A 43 12.19 -2.25 -0.07
N ARG A 44 11.33 -2.43 -1.08
CA ARG A 44 9.96 -2.93 -0.86
C ARG A 44 9.95 -4.28 -0.15
N LYS A 45 10.86 -5.20 -0.52
CA LYS A 45 11.02 -6.49 0.14
C LYS A 45 11.49 -6.30 1.60
N LYS A 46 12.49 -5.45 1.84
CA LYS A 46 13.00 -5.14 3.18
C LYS A 46 11.91 -4.59 4.09
N LEU A 47 11.18 -3.58 3.62
CA LEU A 47 10.08 -2.95 4.36
C LEU A 47 8.97 -3.95 4.69
N ARG A 48 8.57 -4.79 3.72
CA ARG A 48 7.57 -5.85 3.96
C ARG A 48 8.03 -6.86 5.02
N THR A 49 9.29 -7.30 4.95
CA THR A 49 9.83 -8.26 5.92
C THR A 49 9.91 -7.65 7.32
N GLN A 50 10.41 -6.42 7.45
CA GLN A 50 10.47 -5.71 8.73
C GLN A 50 9.08 -5.53 9.35
N ARG A 51 8.07 -5.13 8.56
CA ARG A 51 6.68 -5.01 9.02
C ARG A 51 6.11 -6.35 9.51
N ARG A 52 6.39 -7.45 8.80
CA ARG A 52 5.95 -8.81 9.22
C ARG A 52 6.61 -9.25 10.52
N LEU A 53 7.92 -9.04 10.65
CA LEU A 53 8.67 -9.38 11.87
C LEU A 53 8.19 -8.57 13.08
N ALA A 54 7.95 -7.28 12.90
CA ALA A 54 7.42 -6.41 13.96
C ALA A 54 6.03 -6.89 14.43
N ALA A 55 5.11 -7.15 13.50
CA ALA A 55 3.76 -7.64 13.83
C ALA A 55 3.78 -9.03 14.50
N GLU A 56 4.68 -9.93 14.09
CA GLU A 56 4.81 -11.24 14.70
C GLU A 56 5.44 -11.16 16.10
N LYS A 57 6.43 -10.29 16.28
CA LYS A 57 7.02 -10.02 17.61
C LYS A 57 5.98 -9.43 18.57
N GLU A 58 5.22 -8.43 18.13
CA GLU A 58 4.14 -7.83 18.92
C GLU A 58 3.10 -8.89 19.33
N LYS A 59 2.68 -9.75 18.39
CA LYS A 59 1.76 -10.85 18.71
C LYS A 59 2.35 -11.82 19.73
N GLN A 60 3.62 -12.18 19.60
CA GLN A 60 4.30 -13.05 20.56
C GLN A 60 4.41 -12.39 21.93
N ASP A 61 4.73 -11.10 21.99
CA ASP A 61 4.82 -10.34 23.24
C ASP A 61 3.44 -10.27 23.94
N GLN A 62 2.36 -10.04 23.18
CA GLN A 62 0.99 -10.11 23.70
C GLN A 62 0.62 -11.50 24.25
N ILE A 63 1.09 -12.57 23.60
CA ILE A 63 0.90 -13.95 24.10
C ILE A 63 1.72 -14.19 25.37
N ARG A 64 2.98 -13.73 25.42
CA ARG A 64 3.86 -13.86 26.61
C ARG A 64 3.28 -13.12 27.82
N CYS A 65 2.69 -11.96 27.58
CA CYS A 65 2.01 -11.18 28.62
C CYS A 65 0.62 -11.75 28.98
N GLY A 66 0.12 -12.76 28.26
CA GLY A 66 -1.18 -13.38 28.53
C GLY A 66 -2.41 -12.60 28.05
N LEU A 67 -2.23 -11.52 27.27
CA LEU A 67 -3.34 -10.72 26.72
C LEU A 67 -4.09 -11.47 25.61
N ILE A 68 -3.38 -12.33 24.88
CA ILE A 68 -3.95 -13.15 23.80
C ILE A 68 -3.57 -14.60 24.06
N GLN A 69 -4.55 -15.50 23.97
CA GLN A 69 -4.29 -16.93 24.06
C GLN A 69 -3.50 -17.42 22.84
N ALA A 70 -2.60 -18.39 23.07
CA ALA A 70 -1.87 -19.02 21.99
C ALA A 70 -2.87 -19.57 20.94
N PRO A 71 -2.69 -19.25 19.65
CA PRO A 71 -3.63 -19.67 18.63
C PRO A 71 -3.64 -21.20 18.53
N PRO A 72 -4.83 -21.84 18.42
CA PRO A 72 -4.93 -23.28 18.29
C PRO A 72 -4.29 -23.78 16.97
N PRO A 73 -3.84 -25.05 16.92
CA PRO A 73 -3.21 -25.61 15.74
C PRO A 73 -4.19 -25.64 14.56
N LYS A 74 -3.70 -25.33 13.36
CA LYS A 74 -4.52 -25.32 12.14
C LYS A 74 -4.71 -26.74 11.61
N VAL A 75 -5.89 -27.33 11.87
CA VAL A 75 -6.24 -28.64 11.32
C VAL A 75 -6.88 -28.48 9.92
N LYS A 76 -6.62 -29.45 9.04
CA LYS A 76 -7.25 -29.58 7.72
C LYS A 76 -7.84 -30.98 7.64
N ILE A 77 -8.86 -31.19 6.82
CA ILE A 77 -9.42 -32.53 6.57
C ILE A 77 -8.31 -33.50 6.11
N SER A 78 -7.42 -33.03 5.23
CA SER A 78 -6.26 -33.82 4.76
C SER A 78 -5.24 -34.17 5.85
N ASN A 79 -5.18 -33.41 6.94
CA ASN A 79 -4.22 -33.60 8.04
C ASN A 79 -4.91 -34.09 9.33
N LEU A 80 -6.21 -34.41 9.26
CA LEU A 80 -7.03 -34.71 10.43
C LEU A 80 -6.49 -35.94 11.18
N MET A 81 -6.29 -37.04 10.45
CA MET A 81 -5.81 -38.29 11.04
C MET A 81 -4.39 -38.19 11.59
N SER A 82 -3.55 -37.28 11.08
CA SER A 82 -2.17 -37.13 11.58
C SER A 82 -2.08 -36.17 12.77
N ALA A 83 -2.85 -35.07 12.72
CA ALA A 83 -2.84 -34.04 13.76
C ALA A 83 -3.64 -34.43 15.01
N MET A 84 -4.73 -35.20 14.84
CA MET A 84 -5.65 -35.57 15.92
C MET A 84 -5.86 -37.08 15.98
N LYS A 85 -4.76 -37.86 15.99
CA LYS A 85 -4.77 -39.33 15.93
C LYS A 85 -5.72 -39.98 16.94
N ASN A 86 -5.55 -39.66 18.23
CA ASN A 86 -6.27 -40.33 19.31
C ASN A 86 -7.77 -40.02 19.27
N GLU A 87 -8.14 -38.76 18.99
CA GLU A 87 -9.53 -38.32 18.91
C GLU A 87 -10.23 -38.80 17.63
N ALA A 88 -9.53 -38.79 16.51
CA ALA A 88 -10.08 -39.21 15.23
C ALA A 88 -10.31 -40.73 15.13
N VAL A 89 -9.56 -41.53 15.90
CA VAL A 89 -9.80 -42.98 16.01
C VAL A 89 -11.05 -43.28 16.83
N ALA A 90 -11.34 -42.47 17.86
CA ALA A 90 -12.53 -42.64 18.69
C ALA A 90 -13.82 -42.27 17.94
N ASP A 91 -13.90 -41.05 17.39
CA ASP A 91 -15.10 -40.55 16.72
C ASP A 91 -14.76 -39.78 15.42
N PRO A 92 -14.53 -40.49 14.30
CA PRO A 92 -14.03 -39.88 13.06
C PRO A 92 -14.99 -38.82 12.49
N SER A 93 -16.29 -39.09 12.48
CA SER A 93 -17.31 -38.19 11.91
C SER A 93 -17.47 -36.90 12.71
N ALA A 94 -17.41 -36.97 14.05
CA ALA A 94 -17.55 -35.79 14.90
C ALA A 94 -16.34 -34.86 14.78
N VAL A 95 -15.13 -35.42 14.73
CA VAL A 95 -13.89 -34.65 14.51
C VAL A 95 -13.88 -34.04 13.12
N GLU A 96 -14.33 -34.76 12.09
CA GLU A 96 -14.44 -34.22 10.73
C GLU A 96 -15.40 -33.03 10.67
N ALA A 97 -16.59 -33.15 11.28
CA ALA A 97 -17.58 -32.08 11.32
C ALA A 97 -17.02 -30.81 11.98
N LYS A 98 -16.29 -30.95 13.09
CA LYS A 98 -15.59 -29.84 13.76
C LYS A 98 -14.57 -29.18 12.84
N VAL A 99 -13.70 -29.96 12.19
CA VAL A 99 -12.66 -29.43 11.28
C VAL A 99 -13.28 -28.74 10.05
N ARG A 100 -14.40 -29.27 9.52
CA ARG A 100 -15.17 -28.62 8.45
C ARG A 100 -15.75 -27.28 8.93
N ALA A 101 -16.31 -27.22 10.13
CA ALA A 101 -16.81 -25.98 10.72
C ALA A 101 -15.69 -24.94 10.91
N GLU A 102 -14.52 -25.33 11.41
CA GLU A 102 -13.35 -24.45 11.52
C GLU A 102 -12.84 -23.97 10.15
N MET A 103 -12.89 -24.82 9.13
CA MET A 103 -12.56 -24.45 7.76
C MET A 103 -13.55 -23.42 7.21
N ALA A 104 -14.85 -23.64 7.39
CA ALA A 104 -15.88 -22.69 7.00
C ALA A 104 -15.72 -21.36 7.75
N GLN A 105 -15.43 -21.38 9.04
CA GLN A 105 -15.17 -20.17 9.83
C GLN A 105 -13.95 -19.40 9.31
N ARG A 106 -12.88 -20.08 8.88
CA ARG A 106 -11.71 -19.42 8.27
C ARG A 106 -12.06 -18.72 6.96
N VAL A 107 -12.88 -19.35 6.12
CA VAL A 107 -13.36 -18.74 4.86
C VAL A 107 -14.24 -17.54 5.17
N LYS A 108 -15.22 -17.69 6.07
CA LYS A 108 -16.09 -16.60 6.54
C LYS A 108 -15.28 -15.41 7.10
N ASN A 109 -14.27 -15.68 7.93
CA ASN A 109 -13.40 -14.64 8.48
C ASN A 109 -12.57 -13.93 7.39
N HIS A 110 -12.15 -14.65 6.34
CA HIS A 110 -11.47 -14.06 5.19
C HIS A 110 -12.41 -13.15 4.39
N GLU A 111 -13.60 -13.62 4.08
CA GLU A 111 -14.62 -12.84 3.36
C GLU A 111 -15.05 -11.62 4.17
N MET A 112 -15.30 -11.76 5.47
CA MET A 112 -15.62 -10.66 6.37
C MET A 112 -14.51 -9.59 6.39
N ARG A 113 -13.24 -9.99 6.46
CA ARG A 113 -12.11 -9.05 6.39
C ARG A 113 -12.02 -8.33 5.03
N ASN A 114 -12.43 -8.97 3.95
CA ASN A 114 -12.47 -8.35 2.62
C ASN A 114 -13.68 -7.42 2.48
N ALA A 115 -14.84 -7.84 2.99
CA ALA A 115 -16.06 -7.04 3.03
C ALA A 115 -15.85 -5.76 3.86
N ALA A 116 -15.21 -5.85 5.03
CA ALA A 116 -14.89 -4.69 5.85
C ALA A 116 -13.89 -3.71 5.18
N ARG A 117 -13.05 -4.21 4.27
CA ARG A 117 -12.10 -3.40 3.48
C ARG A 117 -12.66 -2.95 2.12
N LYS A 118 -13.86 -3.41 1.75
CA LYS A 118 -14.48 -3.05 0.48
C LYS A 118 -14.84 -1.57 0.54
N LEU A 119 -14.38 -0.79 -0.44
CA LEU A 119 -14.78 0.60 -0.57
C LEU A 119 -16.30 0.63 -0.80
N THR A 120 -17.04 1.16 0.16
CA THR A 120 -18.46 1.44 0.00
C THR A 120 -18.59 2.53 -1.06
N PRO A 121 -19.48 2.36 -2.06
CA PRO A 121 -19.66 3.33 -3.12
C PRO A 121 -20.13 4.69 -2.59
#